data_AF-A0A3N5ULU6-F1
#
_entry.id   AF-A0A3N5ULU6-F1
#
_cell.length_a   1.000
_cell.length_b   1.000
_cell.length_c   1.000
_cell.angle_alpha   90.00
_cell.angle_beta   90.00
_cell.angle_gamma   90.00
#
_symmetry.space_group_name_H-M   'P 1'
#
loop_
_entity.id
_entity.type
_entity.pdbx_description
1 polymer ?
#
loop_
_entity_poly.entity_id
_entity_poly.type
_entity_poly.pdbx_seq_one_letter_code
_entity_poly.pdbx_strand_id
1 'polypeptide(L)'
;MCPSLHLEPTAEVIHLQTILKQLEQAYGSPRWNPNFDPLGELVATILSQNTSDVNSDRAYAALRTVYRTWDEVLRANPDDLA
;
A
#
# COMPACT_ATOMS: atom_id res chain seq x y z
N MET A 1 20.14 -15.00 -29.09
CA MET A 1 20.22 -13.52 -29.18
C MET A 1 18.80 -13.01 -29.33
N CYS A 2 18.21 -12.43 -28.29
CA CYS A 2 16.92 -11.74 -28.43
C CYS A 2 17.17 -10.46 -29.23
N PRO A 3 16.41 -10.19 -30.31
CA PRO A 3 16.53 -8.93 -31.02
C PRO A 3 16.07 -7.81 -30.09
N SER A 4 16.87 -6.75 -29.96
CA SER A 4 16.48 -5.55 -29.25
C SER A 4 15.19 -5.01 -29.87
N LEU A 5 14.11 -4.99 -29.10
CA LEU A 5 12.88 -4.26 -29.42
C LEU A 5 13.22 -2.76 -29.38
N HIS A 6 13.60 -2.19 -30.52
CA HIS A 6 13.56 -0.75 -30.73
C HIS A 6 12.08 -0.36 -30.85
N LEU A 7 11.46 -0.09 -29.71
CA LEU A 7 10.19 0.64 -29.65
C LEU A 7 10.53 2.11 -29.81
N GLU A 8 10.25 2.68 -30.97
CA GLU A 8 10.25 4.14 -31.14
C GLU A 8 9.24 4.73 -30.13
N PRO A 9 9.64 5.73 -29.32
CA PRO A 9 8.73 6.29 -28.32
C PRO A 9 7.49 6.87 -29.01
N THR A 10 6.32 6.32 -28.69
CA THR A 10 5.06 6.91 -29.12
C THR A 10 4.83 8.23 -28.37
N ALA A 11 3.97 9.09 -28.91
CA ALA A 11 3.56 10.32 -28.22
C ALA A 11 3.02 10.04 -26.81
N GLU A 12 2.38 8.88 -26.61
CA GLU A 12 1.87 8.42 -25.31
C GLU A 12 2.99 8.12 -24.31
N VAL A 13 4.07 7.44 -24.74
CA VAL A 13 5.24 7.17 -23.88
C VAL A 13 5.93 8.46 -23.45
N ILE A 14 6.08 9.42 -24.38
CA ILE A 14 6.66 10.75 -24.07
C ILE A 14 5.78 11.49 -23.05
N HIS A 15 4.46 11.41 -23.20
CA HIS A 15 3.53 12.03 -22.28
C HIS A 15 3.61 11.42 -20.87
N LEU A 16 3.63 10.08 -20.76
CA LEU A 16 3.80 9.37 -19.49
C LEU A 16 5.13 9.75 -18.80
N GLN A 17 6.23 9.80 -19.54
CA GLN A 17 7.53 10.22 -18.99
C GLN A 17 7.50 11.66 -18.46
N THR A 18 6.78 12.55 -19.15
CA THR A 18 6.61 13.94 -18.71
C THR A 18 5.83 14.01 -17.40
N ILE A 19 4.73 13.25 -17.30
CA ILE A 19 3.92 13.17 -16.08
C ILE A 19 4.75 12.60 -14.93
N LEU A 20 5.44 11.48 -15.15
CA LEU A 20 6.28 10.84 -14.12
C LEU A 20 7.34 11.81 -13.59
N LYS A 21 8.04 12.53 -14.48
CA LYS A 21 9.02 13.53 -14.08
C LYS A 21 8.42 14.64 -13.23
N GLN A 22 7.22 15.12 -13.57
CA GLN A 22 6.54 16.16 -12.78
C GLN A 22 6.13 15.64 -11.40
N LEU A 23 5.64 14.41 -11.31
CA LEU A 23 5.30 13.75 -10.04
C LEU A 23 6.55 13.56 -9.17
N GLU A 24 7.66 13.08 -9.74
CA GLU A 24 8.92 12.92 -9.01
C GLU A 24 9.49 14.26 -8.53
N GLN A 25 9.33 15.34 -9.29
CA GLN A 25 9.74 16.68 -8.85
C GLN A 25 8.89 17.20 -7.69
N ALA A 26 7.58 16.89 -7.69
CA ALA A 26 6.65 17.35 -6.66
C ALA A 26 6.72 16.52 -5.36
N TYR A 27 6.85 15.20 -5.48
CA TYR A 27 6.73 14.25 -4.36
C TYR A 27 8.03 13.51 -4.02
N GLY A 28 9.06 13.64 -4.85
CA GLY A 28 10.26 12.81 -4.80
C GLY A 28 10.07 11.45 -5.46
N SER A 29 11.16 10.67 -5.57
CA SER A 29 11.08 9.30 -6.06
C SER A 29 10.39 8.40 -5.01
N PRO A 30 9.39 7.58 -5.42
CA PRO A 30 8.72 6.65 -4.51
C PRO A 30 9.73 5.72 -3.82
N ARG A 31 9.63 5.62 -2.50
CA ARG A 31 10.43 4.66 -1.71
C ARG A 31 9.51 3.55 -1.22
N TRP A 32 9.86 2.31 -1.55
CA TRP A 32 9.20 1.14 -0.96
C TRP A 32 9.66 0.99 0.49
N ASN A 33 8.82 1.40 1.43
CA ASN A 33 9.06 1.25 2.86
C ASN A 33 7.85 0.55 3.50
N PRO A 34 7.90 -0.77 3.71
CA PRO A 34 6.85 -1.46 4.43
C PRO A 34 6.81 -0.94 5.87
N ASN A 35 5.62 -0.59 6.35
CA ASN A 35 5.35 -0.17 7.72
C ASN A 35 5.15 -1.37 8.65
N PHE A 36 4.68 -2.51 8.12
CA PHE A 36 4.35 -3.72 8.87
C PHE A 36 4.93 -5.00 8.26
N ASP A 37 4.80 -6.12 8.98
CA ASP A 37 4.98 -7.44 8.39
C ASP A 37 3.95 -7.67 7.25
N PRO A 38 4.14 -8.64 6.34
CA PRO A 38 3.25 -8.84 5.19
C PRO A 38 1.77 -9.04 5.55
N LEU A 39 1.46 -9.68 6.68
CA LEU A 39 0.09 -9.87 7.13
C LEU A 39 -0.46 -8.57 7.75
N GLY A 40 0.36 -7.84 8.49
CA GLY A 40 0.05 -6.52 9.00
C GLY A 40 -0.27 -5.52 7.90
N GLU A 41 0.48 -5.52 6.80
CA GLU A 41 0.20 -4.67 5.63
C GLU A 41 -1.12 -5.04 4.97
N LEU A 42 -1.40 -6.33 4.80
CA LEU A 42 -2.67 -6.79 4.24
C LEU A 42 -3.85 -6.35 5.12
N VAL A 43 -3.74 -6.52 6.44
CA VAL A 43 -4.79 -6.12 7.38
C VAL A 43 -4.96 -4.60 7.39
N ALA A 44 -3.87 -3.83 7.42
CA ALA A 44 -3.94 -2.37 7.33
C ALA A 44 -4.60 -1.90 6.02
N THR A 45 -4.29 -2.56 4.90
CA THR A 45 -4.92 -2.31 3.59
C THR A 45 -6.41 -2.63 3.58
N ILE A 46 -6.85 -3.68 4.28
CA ILE A 46 -8.28 -3.99 4.42
C ILE A 46 -8.98 -2.90 5.23
N LEU A 47 -8.37 -2.46 6.35
CA LEU A 47 -8.91 -1.40 7.21
C LEU A 47 -8.89 -0.01 6.57
N SER A 48 -8.13 0.19 5.48
CA SER A 48 -8.11 1.44 4.71
C SER A 48 -9.25 1.57 3.71
N GLN A 49 -9.98 0.50 3.43
CA GLN A 49 -11.09 0.55 2.50
C GLN A 49 -12.23 1.42 3.06
N ASN A 50 -12.73 2.34 2.22
CA ASN A 50 -13.88 3.20 2.52
C ASN A 50 -13.73 4.11 3.77
N THR A 51 -12.51 4.44 4.20
CA THR A 51 -12.26 5.34 5.34
C THR A 51 -10.99 6.18 5.16
N SER A 52 -10.66 7.05 6.12
CA SER A 52 -9.47 7.91 6.07
C SER A 52 -8.27 7.30 6.80
N ASP A 53 -7.05 7.71 6.43
CA ASP A 53 -5.80 7.27 7.07
C ASP A 53 -5.87 7.33 8.60
N VAL A 54 -6.36 8.45 9.16
CA VAL A 54 -6.53 8.63 10.61
C VAL A 54 -7.44 7.56 11.23
N ASN A 55 -8.50 7.17 10.53
CA ASN A 55 -9.42 6.15 11.04
C ASN A 55 -8.83 4.75 10.90
N SER A 56 -8.16 4.45 9.80
CA SER A 56 -7.50 3.17 9.56
C SER A 56 -6.36 2.93 10.53
N ASP A 57 -5.53 3.95 10.77
CA ASP A 57 -4.42 3.89 11.73
C ASP A 57 -4.94 3.63 13.14
N ARG A 58 -6.02 4.31 13.53
CA ARG A 58 -6.67 4.10 14.83
C ARG A 58 -7.26 2.70 14.95
N ALA A 59 -7.91 2.18 13.90
CA ALA A 59 -8.48 0.83 13.89
C ALA A 59 -7.38 -0.24 13.97
N TYR A 60 -6.31 -0.08 13.19
CA TYR A 60 -5.15 -0.98 13.23
C TYR A 60 -4.50 -0.96 14.62
N ALA A 61 -4.25 0.23 15.18
CA ALA A 61 -3.68 0.36 16.52
C ALA A 61 -4.56 -0.29 17.60
N ALA A 62 -5.89 -0.10 17.53
CA ALA A 62 -6.82 -0.73 18.46
C ALA A 62 -6.77 -2.27 18.37
N LEU A 63 -6.83 -2.82 17.15
CA LEU A 63 -6.74 -4.26 16.89
C LEU A 63 -5.44 -4.85 17.48
N ARG A 64 -4.29 -4.22 17.21
CA ARG A 64 -2.97 -4.70 17.68
C ARG A 64 -2.73 -4.47 19.17
N THR A 65 -3.47 -3.56 19.80
CA THR A 65 -3.44 -3.36 21.26
C THR A 65 -4.14 -4.51 21.98
N VAL A 66 -5.27 -4.96 21.44
CA VAL A 66 -6.07 -6.06 22.02
C VAL A 66 -5.47 -7.42 21.68
N TYR A 67 -5.05 -7.62 20.44
CA TYR A 67 -4.53 -8.89 19.93
C TYR A 67 -3.06 -8.75 19.52
N ARG A 68 -2.16 -9.29 20.35
CA ARG A 68 -0.70 -9.16 20.17
C ARG A 68 -0.16 -10.10 19.11
N THR A 69 -0.86 -11.19 18.81
CA THR A 69 -0.49 -12.15 17.76
C THR A 69 -1.58 -12.26 16.71
N TRP A 70 -1.20 -12.63 15.48
CA TRP A 70 -2.20 -12.90 14.43
C TRP A 70 -3.05 -14.15 14.74
N ASP A 71 -2.46 -15.09 15.47
CA ASP A 71 -3.13 -16.25 16.07
C ASP A 71 -4.27 -15.86 17.02
N GLU A 72 -4.12 -14.79 17.80
CA GLU A 72 -5.19 -14.25 18.64
C GLU A 72 -6.30 -13.61 17.81
N VAL A 73 -5.95 -12.83 16.77
CA VAL A 73 -6.94 -12.25 15.83
C VAL A 73 -7.74 -13.36 15.13
N LEU A 74 -7.07 -14.43 14.69
CA LEU A 74 -7.71 -15.57 14.04
C LEU A 74 -8.72 -16.29 14.94
N ARG A 75 -8.47 -16.33 16.26
CA ARG A 75 -9.33 -17.00 17.25
C ARG A 75 -10.40 -16.07 17.84
N ALA A 76 -10.32 -14.76 17.59
CA ALA A 76 -11.30 -13.81 18.07
C ALA A 76 -12.68 -14.08 17.45
N ASN A 77 -13.74 -13.83 18.22
CA ASN A 77 -15.08 -13.76 17.64
C ASN A 77 -15.12 -12.53 16.72
N PRO A 78 -15.59 -12.65 15.45
CA PRO A 78 -15.70 -11.50 14.56
C PRO A 78 -16.48 -10.31 15.15
N ASP A 79 -17.47 -10.57 16.02
CA ASP A 79 -18.23 -9.52 16.69
C ASP A 79 -17.38 -8.71 17.71
N ASP A 80 -16.26 -9.28 18.18
CA ASP A 80 -15.30 -8.63 19.09
C ASP A 80 -14.18 -7.88 18.33
N LEU A 81 -14.19 -7.89 16.99
CA LEU A 81 -13.20 -7.21 16.13
C LEU A 81 -13.69 -5.83 15.62
N ALA A 82 -14.87 -5.39 16.06
CA ALA A 82 -15.55 -4.17 15.62
C ALA A 82 -14.91 -2.87 16.15
#